data_AF-A0A8I0KDK0-F1
#
_entry.id   AF-A0A8I0KDK0-F1
#
_cell.length_a   1.000
_cell.length_b   1.000
_cell.length_c   1.000
_cell.angle_alpha   90.00
_cell.angle_beta   90.00
_cell.angle_gamma   90.00
#
_symmetry.space_group_name_H-M   'P 1'
#
loop_
_entity.id
_entity.type
_entity.pdbx_description
1 polymer ?
#
loop_
_entity_poly.entity_id
_entity_poly.type
_entity_poly.pdbx_seq_one_letter_code
_entity_poly.pdbx_strand_id
1 'polypeptide(L)'
;MSKENYINKIKDLPEITKQFGGLVLIILIIISCFFILNIKFGGGDELVRKMKLEEERIAQEKKLSELISKLPSGILVTFDGTDHYKLTDEVYEQVCKATKLIPQRAIMGANFLNFRAHEIYTINGNKIDETFVKWDVEKNKCFAGFTVSGDNVGINESITVSGEALSFLSTGIDTRVYFIKNF
;
A
#
# COMPACT_ATOMS: atom_id res chain seq x y z
N MET A 1 32.21 27.86 52.32
CA MET A 1 33.26 27.18 53.10
C MET A 1 32.97 25.67 53.10
N SER A 2 33.36 24.91 52.06
CA SER A 2 33.46 23.43 52.08
C SER A 2 34.11 22.83 50.82
N LYS A 3 34.08 23.50 49.65
CA LYS A 3 34.58 22.94 48.38
C LYS A 3 36.10 22.75 48.30
N GLU A 4 36.89 23.62 48.91
CA GLU A 4 38.37 23.54 48.81
C GLU A 4 38.96 22.33 49.57
N ASN A 5 38.30 21.88 50.64
CA ASN A 5 38.80 20.76 51.45
C ASN A 5 38.67 19.40 50.75
N TYR A 6 37.74 19.23 49.81
CA TYR A 6 37.57 17.94 49.11
C TYR A 6 38.57 17.76 47.96
N ILE A 7 38.87 18.82 47.21
CA ILE A 7 39.83 18.77 46.09
C ILE A 7 41.25 18.49 46.59
N ASN A 8 41.62 19.07 47.74
CA ASN A 8 42.91 18.83 48.37
C ASN A 8 43.03 17.39 48.89
N LYS A 9 41.96 16.80 49.43
CA LYS A 9 41.94 15.40 49.87
C LYS A 9 42.12 14.40 48.73
N ILE A 10 41.67 14.73 47.52
CA ILE A 10 41.85 13.89 46.31
C ILE A 10 43.31 13.88 45.85
N LYS A 11 44.09 14.92 46.15
CA LYS A 11 45.53 14.97 45.89
C LYS A 11 46.35 14.07 46.82
N ASP A 12 45.86 13.76 48.02
CA ASP A 12 46.56 12.93 49.01
C ASP A 12 46.21 11.44 48.92
N LEU A 13 45.42 11.02 47.92
CA LEU A 13 45.07 9.61 47.72
C LEU A 13 46.25 8.78 47.19
N PRO A 14 46.41 7.52 47.62
CA PRO A 14 47.49 6.63 47.17
C PRO A 14 47.52 6.53 45.64
N GLU A 15 48.70 6.51 45.05
CA GLU A 15 48.90 6.55 43.59
C GLU A 15 48.13 5.44 42.86
N ILE A 16 48.04 4.26 43.48
CA ILE A 16 47.22 3.13 43.07
C ILE A 16 45.75 3.55 42.87
N THR A 17 45.13 4.23 43.84
CA THR A 17 43.73 4.64 43.77
C THR A 17 43.46 5.69 42.69
N LYS A 18 44.43 6.57 42.40
CA LYS A 18 44.34 7.53 41.27
C LYS A 18 44.42 6.81 39.93
N GLN A 19 45.31 5.83 39.81
CA GLN A 19 45.50 5.06 38.57
C GLN A 19 44.28 4.16 38.28
N PHE A 20 43.71 3.49 39.30
CA PHE A 20 42.46 2.73 39.19
C PHE A 20 41.25 3.64 38.90
N GLY A 21 41.17 4.81 39.55
CA GLY A 21 40.10 5.78 39.29
C GLY A 21 40.13 6.32 37.85
N GLY A 22 41.33 6.61 37.33
CA GLY A 22 41.52 6.99 35.93
C GLY A 22 41.10 5.90 34.95
N LEU A 23 41.45 4.64 35.22
CA LEU A 23 41.06 3.50 34.39
C LEU A 23 39.52 3.32 34.36
N VAL A 24 38.86 3.40 35.52
CA VAL A 24 37.39 3.30 35.62
C VAL A 24 36.71 4.44 34.86
N LEU A 25 37.24 5.66 34.97
CA LEU A 25 36.71 6.82 34.25
C LEU A 25 36.83 6.64 32.73
N ILE A 26 37.96 6.14 32.23
CA ILE A 26 38.17 5.88 30.80
C ILE A 26 37.17 4.82 30.31
N ILE A 27 36.96 3.74 31.06
CA ILE A 27 35.99 2.71 30.71
C ILE A 27 34.57 3.29 30.63
N LEU A 28 34.18 4.14 31.58
CA LEU A 28 32.87 4.81 31.57
C LEU A 28 32.69 5.73 30.36
N ILE A 29 33.75 6.46 29.98
CA ILE A 29 33.73 7.32 28.78
C ILE A 29 33.56 6.46 27.52
N ILE A 30 34.30 5.36 27.41
CA ILE A 30 34.21 4.44 26.28
C ILE A 30 32.78 3.86 26.16
N ILE A 31 32.22 3.36 27.26
CA ILE A 31 30.85 2.82 27.29
C ILE A 31 29.82 3.90 26.92
N SER A 32 29.99 5.12 27.41
CA SER A 32 29.09 6.25 27.11
C SER A 32 29.13 6.64 25.63
N CYS A 33 30.31 6.65 25.01
CA CYS A 33 30.47 6.88 23.58
C CYS A 33 29.74 5.79 22.75
N PHE A 34 29.91 4.52 23.11
CA PHE A 34 29.20 3.43 22.44
C PHE A 34 27.69 3.51 22.64
N PHE A 35 27.20 3.93 23.80
CA PHE A 35 25.77 4.10 24.07
C PHE A 35 25.16 5.21 23.21
N ILE A 36 25.83 6.37 23.08
CA ILE A 36 25.37 7.48 22.23
C ILE A 36 25.34 7.06 20.74
N LEU A 37 26.37 6.35 20.29
CA LEU A 37 26.41 5.79 18.92
C LEU A 37 25.27 4.80 18.71
N ASN A 38 24.99 3.93 19.68
CA ASN A 38 23.92 2.94 19.58
C ASN A 38 22.53 3.60 19.56
N ILE A 39 22.31 4.70 20.30
CA ILE A 39 21.06 5.48 20.20
C ILE A 39 20.92 6.17 18.84
N LYS A 40 22.01 6.71 18.28
CA LYS A 40 21.98 7.44 17.00
C LYS A 40 21.90 6.54 15.77
N PHE A 41 22.53 5.36 15.81
CA PHE A 41 22.58 4.41 14.68
C PHE A 41 21.66 3.18 14.84
N GLY A 42 21.23 2.84 16.05
CA GLY A 42 20.35 1.69 16.34
C GLY A 42 18.90 1.83 15.88
N GLY A 43 18.49 3.03 15.44
CA GLY A 43 17.19 3.24 14.77
C GLY A 43 17.16 2.82 13.29
N GLY A 44 18.28 2.33 12.75
CA GLY A 44 18.40 1.91 11.35
C GLY A 44 17.58 0.67 10.99
N ASP A 45 17.33 -0.24 11.93
CA ASP A 45 16.66 -1.52 11.65
C ASP A 45 15.20 -1.33 11.21
N GLU A 46 14.48 -0.38 11.82
CA GLU A 46 13.11 -0.04 11.40
C GLU A 46 13.10 0.60 10.01
N LEU A 47 14.06 1.48 9.72
CA LEU A 47 14.19 2.13 8.42
C LEU A 47 14.57 1.12 7.33
N VAL A 48 15.51 0.21 7.60
CA VAL A 48 15.90 -0.87 6.71
C VAL A 48 14.72 -1.80 6.44
N ARG A 49 13.92 -2.12 7.46
CA ARG A 49 12.70 -2.92 7.28
C ARG A 49 11.68 -2.20 6.39
N LYS A 50 11.43 -0.91 6.62
CA LYS A 50 10.53 -0.11 5.77
C LYS A 50 11.05 -0.01 4.33
N MET A 51 12.36 0.21 4.15
CA MET A 51 12.98 0.27 2.81
C MET A 51 12.87 -1.07 2.07
N LYS A 52 13.10 -2.21 2.73
CA LYS A 52 12.95 -3.54 2.11
C LYS A 52 11.51 -3.79 1.65
N LEU A 53 10.51 -3.44 2.47
CA LEU A 53 9.09 -3.56 2.10
C LEU A 53 8.74 -2.67 0.89
N GLU A 54 9.28 -1.45 0.86
CA GLU A 54 9.07 -0.52 -0.24
C GLU A 54 9.74 -1.01 -1.54
N GLU A 55 10.95 -1.56 -1.43
CA GLU A 55 11.68 -2.15 -2.55
C GLU A 55 10.93 -3.36 -3.13
N GLU A 56 10.38 -4.23 -2.28
CA GLU A 56 9.52 -5.33 -2.70
C GLU A 56 8.27 -4.84 -3.44
N ARG A 57 7.63 -3.78 -2.95
CA ARG A 57 6.47 -3.16 -3.61
C ARG A 57 6.83 -2.63 -5.00
N ILE A 58 7.93 -1.90 -5.11
CA ILE A 58 8.43 -1.37 -6.40
C ILE A 58 8.77 -2.50 -7.37
N ALA A 59 9.39 -3.58 -6.88
CA ALA A 59 9.70 -4.75 -7.70
C ALA A 59 8.44 -5.43 -8.23
N GLN A 60 7.38 -5.54 -7.41
CA GLN A 60 6.08 -6.05 -7.84
C GLN A 60 5.42 -5.15 -8.89
N GLU A 61 5.42 -3.83 -8.69
CA GLU A 61 4.83 -2.89 -9.65
C GLU A 61 5.59 -2.88 -10.99
N LYS A 62 6.91 -3.06 -10.99
CA LYS A 62 7.69 -3.23 -12.23
C LYS A 62 7.32 -4.50 -12.98
N LYS A 63 7.24 -5.65 -12.28
CA LYS A 63 6.81 -6.93 -12.89
C LYS A 63 5.42 -6.80 -13.50
N LEU A 64 4.53 -6.12 -12.81
CA LEU A 64 3.17 -5.87 -13.26
C LEU A 64 3.13 -5.00 -14.52
N SER A 65 3.92 -3.92 -14.55
CA SER A 65 4.01 -3.02 -15.71
C SER A 65 4.59 -3.75 -16.92
N GLU A 66 5.57 -4.63 -16.71
CA GLU A 66 6.15 -5.47 -17.75
C GLU A 66 5.14 -6.53 -18.28
N LEU A 67 4.26 -7.02 -17.41
CA LEU A 67 3.18 -7.89 -17.85
C LEU A 67 2.17 -7.14 -18.71
N ILE A 68 1.76 -5.94 -18.27
CA ILE A 68 0.79 -5.11 -19.01
C ILE A 68 1.32 -4.77 -20.40
N SER A 69 2.63 -4.48 -20.53
CA SER A 69 3.23 -4.16 -21.83
C SER A 69 3.31 -5.35 -22.80
N LYS A 70 3.27 -6.59 -22.29
CA LYS A 70 3.22 -7.82 -23.09
C LYS A 70 1.80 -8.16 -23.55
N LEU A 71 0.78 -7.62 -22.89
CA LEU A 71 -0.61 -7.85 -23.27
C LEU A 71 -0.95 -7.08 -24.55
N PRO A 72 -1.79 -7.66 -25.44
CA PRO A 72 -2.28 -6.92 -26.58
C PRO A 72 -3.14 -5.75 -26.10
N SER A 73 -3.02 -4.61 -26.79
CA SER A 73 -3.93 -3.49 -26.57
C SER A 73 -5.34 -3.86 -27.06
N GLY A 74 -6.34 -3.51 -26.27
CA GLY A 74 -7.74 -3.81 -26.57
C GLY A 74 -8.46 -4.52 -25.43
N ILE A 75 -9.60 -5.12 -25.77
CA ILE A 75 -10.46 -5.81 -24.79
C ILE A 75 -9.87 -7.19 -24.52
N LEU A 76 -9.68 -7.47 -23.23
CA LEU A 76 -9.23 -8.74 -22.69
C LEU A 76 -10.41 -9.41 -21.99
N VAL A 77 -10.66 -10.68 -22.27
CA VAL A 77 -11.81 -11.44 -21.74
C VAL A 77 -11.35 -12.69 -21.01
N THR A 78 -12.19 -13.20 -20.10
CA THR A 78 -11.94 -14.45 -19.36
C THR A 78 -12.77 -15.63 -19.86
N PHE A 79 -13.69 -15.40 -20.80
CA PHE A 79 -14.65 -16.38 -21.29
C PHE A 79 -14.49 -16.62 -22.79
N ASP A 80 -14.90 -17.81 -23.22
CA ASP A 80 -14.89 -18.21 -24.63
C ASP A 80 -16.08 -17.63 -25.40
N GLY A 81 -15.96 -17.57 -26.72
CA GLY A 81 -17.04 -17.14 -27.62
C GLY A 81 -17.01 -15.67 -28.05
N THR A 82 -15.86 -15.00 -27.91
CA THR A 82 -15.64 -13.65 -28.44
C THR A 82 -14.38 -13.60 -29.31
N ASP A 83 -14.30 -12.63 -30.22
CA ASP A 83 -13.10 -12.37 -31.03
C ASP A 83 -12.01 -11.61 -30.25
N HIS A 84 -12.22 -11.38 -28.94
CA HIS A 84 -11.30 -10.66 -28.08
C HIS A 84 -10.21 -11.57 -27.52
N TYR A 85 -9.11 -10.98 -27.06
CA TYR A 85 -8.00 -11.74 -26.52
C TYR A 85 -8.39 -12.39 -25.18
N LYS A 86 -8.36 -13.71 -25.14
CA LYS A 86 -8.67 -14.49 -23.94
C LYS A 86 -7.45 -14.57 -23.02
N LEU A 87 -7.64 -14.20 -21.75
CA LEU A 87 -6.64 -14.35 -20.71
C LEU A 87 -6.61 -15.81 -20.20
N THR A 88 -5.41 -16.31 -19.92
CA THR A 88 -5.24 -17.54 -19.13
C THR A 88 -5.52 -17.22 -17.66
N ASP A 89 -5.85 -18.24 -16.86
CA ASP A 89 -6.21 -18.04 -15.45
C ASP A 89 -5.12 -17.34 -14.64
N GLU A 90 -3.85 -17.68 -14.89
CA GLU A 90 -2.70 -17.03 -14.26
C GLU A 90 -2.58 -15.55 -14.65
N VAL A 91 -2.71 -15.26 -15.95
CA VAL A 91 -2.63 -13.88 -16.45
C VAL A 91 -3.85 -13.08 -15.98
N TYR A 92 -5.02 -13.70 -15.89
CA TYR A 92 -6.23 -13.08 -15.37
C TYR A 92 -6.07 -12.66 -13.91
N GLU A 93 -5.55 -13.53 -13.04
CA GLU A 93 -5.27 -13.17 -11.65
C GLU A 93 -4.30 -11.99 -11.56
N GLN A 94 -3.23 -12.02 -12.35
CA GLN A 94 -2.23 -10.96 -12.37
C GLN A 94 -2.82 -9.64 -12.88
N VAL A 95 -3.62 -9.67 -13.95
CA VAL A 95 -4.34 -8.50 -14.48
C VAL A 95 -5.35 -7.94 -13.47
N CYS A 96 -6.06 -8.81 -12.74
CA CYS A 96 -6.99 -8.37 -11.71
C CYS A 96 -6.26 -7.61 -10.58
N LYS A 97 -5.17 -8.19 -10.06
CA LYS A 97 -4.34 -7.54 -9.04
C LYS A 97 -3.68 -6.26 -9.54
N ALA A 98 -3.44 -6.17 -10.85
CA ALA A 98 -2.90 -4.98 -11.49
C ALA A 98 -3.89 -3.83 -11.56
N THR A 99 -5.13 -4.18 -11.89
CA THR A 99 -6.16 -3.24 -12.29
C THR A 99 -6.66 -2.50 -11.06
N LYS A 100 -6.43 -1.18 -11.02
CA LYS A 100 -6.96 -0.30 -9.96
C LYS A 100 -8.06 0.62 -10.46
N LEU A 101 -8.20 0.76 -11.79
CA LEU A 101 -9.04 1.76 -12.42
C LEU A 101 -10.35 1.15 -12.91
N ILE A 102 -11.46 1.76 -12.49
CA ILE A 102 -12.80 1.48 -13.00
C ILE A 102 -13.28 2.72 -13.76
N PRO A 103 -13.42 2.67 -15.10
CA PRO A 103 -13.91 3.78 -15.89
C PRO A 103 -15.41 3.99 -15.68
N GLN A 104 -15.88 5.23 -15.85
CA GLN A 104 -17.29 5.61 -15.71
C GLN A 104 -18.24 4.75 -16.56
N ARG A 105 -17.78 4.28 -17.73
CA ARG A 105 -18.56 3.35 -18.57
C ARG A 105 -18.89 2.04 -17.86
N ALA A 106 -17.93 1.47 -17.12
CA ALA A 106 -18.13 0.23 -16.37
C ALA A 106 -19.07 0.46 -15.18
N ILE A 107 -18.93 1.60 -14.50
CA ILE A 107 -19.84 2.05 -13.42
C ILE A 107 -21.27 2.21 -13.94
N MET A 108 -21.45 2.90 -15.07
CA MET A 108 -22.76 3.09 -15.67
C MET A 108 -23.41 1.76 -16.06
N GLY A 109 -22.63 0.83 -16.64
CA GLY A 109 -23.09 -0.52 -16.95
C GLY A 109 -23.57 -1.27 -15.70
N ALA A 110 -22.86 -1.17 -14.58
CA ALA A 110 -23.25 -1.80 -13.32
C ALA A 110 -24.48 -1.14 -12.67
N ASN A 111 -24.59 0.20 -12.79
CA ASN A 111 -25.73 0.97 -12.29
C ASN A 111 -27.02 0.69 -13.06
N PHE A 112 -26.95 0.27 -14.32
CA PHE A 112 -28.15 -0.11 -15.09
C PHE A 112 -28.97 -1.21 -14.41
N LEU A 113 -28.33 -2.09 -13.63
CA LEU A 113 -28.99 -3.18 -12.90
C LEU A 113 -29.37 -2.80 -11.45
N ASN A 114 -28.85 -1.69 -10.91
CA ASN A 114 -29.18 -1.20 -9.58
C ASN A 114 -29.77 0.22 -9.66
N PHE A 115 -31.09 0.29 -9.80
CA PHE A 115 -31.81 1.54 -10.05
C PHE A 115 -31.60 2.59 -8.94
N ARG A 116 -31.52 2.16 -7.67
CA ARG A 116 -31.31 3.07 -6.55
C ARG A 116 -29.89 3.64 -6.55
N ALA A 117 -28.88 2.81 -6.83
CA ALA A 117 -27.51 3.29 -6.99
C ALA A 117 -27.40 4.26 -8.17
N HIS A 118 -28.09 3.99 -9.29
CA HIS A 118 -28.14 4.89 -10.44
C HIS A 118 -28.77 6.26 -10.10
N GLU A 119 -29.88 6.26 -9.35
CA GLU A 119 -30.54 7.47 -8.88
C GLU A 119 -29.60 8.32 -8.02
N ILE A 120 -28.98 7.72 -6.99
CA ILE A 120 -28.03 8.43 -6.12
C ILE A 120 -26.83 8.95 -6.92
N TYR A 121 -26.26 8.13 -7.80
CA TYR A 121 -25.16 8.50 -8.69
C TYR A 121 -25.52 9.66 -9.63
N THR A 122 -26.76 9.75 -10.08
CA THR A 122 -27.19 10.84 -10.96
C THR A 122 -27.43 12.13 -10.17
N ILE A 123 -28.10 12.04 -9.02
CA ILE A 123 -28.42 13.20 -8.18
C ILE A 123 -27.14 13.79 -7.56
N ASN A 124 -26.17 12.97 -7.17
CA ASN A 124 -24.92 13.42 -6.56
C ASN A 124 -23.88 13.98 -7.57
N GLY A 125 -24.25 14.10 -8.85
CA GLY A 125 -23.39 14.66 -9.90
C GLY A 125 -22.35 13.67 -10.44
N ASN A 126 -22.66 12.38 -10.49
CA ASN A 126 -21.78 11.29 -10.93
C ASN A 126 -20.55 11.09 -10.03
N LYS A 127 -20.65 11.51 -8.76
CA LYS A 127 -19.55 11.41 -7.81
C LYS A 127 -19.51 10.00 -7.23
N ILE A 128 -18.32 9.44 -7.19
CA ILE A 128 -18.02 8.13 -6.61
C ILE A 128 -17.07 8.37 -5.45
N ASP A 129 -17.39 7.81 -4.29
CA ASP A 129 -16.56 8.01 -3.10
C ASP A 129 -15.39 7.04 -3.10
N GLU A 130 -15.65 5.78 -3.42
CA GLU A 130 -14.64 4.73 -3.43
C GLU A 130 -14.83 3.77 -4.60
N THR A 131 -13.71 3.24 -5.10
CA THR A 131 -13.69 2.14 -6.08
C THR A 131 -12.74 1.06 -5.58
N PHE A 132 -13.03 -0.20 -5.90
CA PHE A 132 -12.15 -1.30 -5.55
C PHE A 132 -12.16 -2.37 -6.62
N VAL A 133 -11.01 -3.00 -6.81
CA VAL A 133 -10.84 -4.22 -7.60
C VAL A 133 -10.08 -5.20 -6.72
N LYS A 134 -10.63 -6.40 -6.55
CA LYS A 134 -10.13 -7.40 -5.62
C LYS A 134 -10.20 -8.79 -6.26
N TRP A 135 -9.14 -9.55 -6.05
CA TRP A 135 -9.12 -10.97 -6.39
C TRP A 135 -9.75 -11.78 -5.25
N ASP A 136 -10.76 -12.57 -5.57
CA ASP A 136 -11.38 -13.54 -4.66
C ASP A 136 -10.71 -14.90 -4.88
N VAL A 137 -9.94 -15.34 -3.88
CA VAL A 137 -9.16 -16.59 -3.89
C VAL A 137 -10.07 -17.82 -3.80
N GLU A 138 -11.23 -17.70 -3.14
CA GLU A 138 -12.15 -18.82 -2.98
C GLU A 138 -12.87 -19.12 -4.31
N LYS A 139 -13.21 -18.08 -5.04
CA LYS A 139 -13.92 -18.18 -6.33
C LYS A 139 -13.01 -18.19 -7.55
N ASN A 140 -11.72 -17.90 -7.37
CA ASN A 140 -10.75 -17.65 -8.44
C ASN A 140 -11.26 -16.62 -9.47
N LYS A 141 -11.83 -15.53 -8.95
CA LYS A 141 -12.51 -14.50 -9.76
C LYS A 141 -12.15 -13.11 -9.30
N CYS A 142 -12.14 -12.19 -10.25
CA CYS A 142 -11.95 -10.77 -10.00
C CYS A 142 -13.29 -10.09 -9.72
N PHE A 143 -13.39 -9.39 -8.60
CA PHE A 143 -14.53 -8.54 -8.26
C PHE A 143 -14.14 -7.08 -8.37
N ALA A 144 -15.04 -6.29 -8.95
CA ALA A 144 -14.90 -4.86 -9.04
C ALA A 144 -16.19 -4.19 -8.53
N GLY A 145 -16.03 -3.08 -7.85
CA GLY A 145 -17.14 -2.36 -7.26
C GLY A 145 -16.81 -0.92 -6.93
N PHE A 146 -17.85 -0.19 -6.57
CA PHE A 146 -17.78 1.21 -6.23
C PHE A 146 -18.88 1.58 -5.23
N THR A 147 -18.63 2.64 -4.48
CA THR A 147 -19.57 3.18 -3.48
C THR A 147 -20.03 4.56 -3.92
N VAL A 148 -21.34 4.78 -3.90
CA VAL A 148 -21.99 6.07 -4.17
C VAL A 148 -22.73 6.55 -2.94
N SER A 149 -22.40 7.74 -2.45
CA SER A 149 -23.14 8.42 -1.39
C SER A 149 -23.95 9.60 -1.91
N GLY A 150 -25.15 9.76 -1.34
CA GLY A 150 -26.01 10.92 -1.49
C GLY A 150 -25.74 12.04 -0.48
N ASP A 151 -24.74 11.91 0.40
CA ASP A 151 -24.53 12.87 1.51
C ASP A 151 -24.32 14.30 1.00
N ASN A 152 -23.66 14.44 -0.16
CA ASN A 152 -23.39 15.73 -0.80
C ASN A 152 -24.68 16.48 -1.23
N VAL A 153 -25.81 15.78 -1.32
CA VAL A 153 -27.11 16.30 -1.75
C VAL A 153 -28.19 16.16 -0.65
N GLY A 154 -27.77 15.89 0.59
CA GLY A 154 -28.67 15.79 1.74
C GLY A 154 -29.41 14.45 1.86
N ILE A 155 -28.97 13.42 1.13
CA ILE A 155 -29.51 12.06 1.22
C ILE A 155 -28.51 11.23 2.03
N ASN A 156 -28.88 10.81 3.25
CA ASN A 156 -28.05 9.94 4.10
C ASN A 156 -28.19 8.47 3.67
N GLU A 157 -27.81 8.19 2.42
CA GLU A 157 -27.83 6.85 1.84
C GLU A 157 -26.53 6.65 1.06
N SER A 158 -25.86 5.54 1.36
CA SER A 158 -24.66 5.10 0.66
C SER A 158 -24.86 3.68 0.18
N ILE A 159 -24.60 3.44 -1.11
CA ILE A 159 -24.79 2.15 -1.75
C ILE A 159 -23.47 1.70 -2.34
N THR A 160 -23.03 0.51 -1.93
CA THR A 160 -21.91 -0.17 -2.56
C THR A 160 -22.44 -1.15 -3.61
N VAL A 161 -22.05 -0.91 -4.86
CA VAL A 161 -22.32 -1.81 -5.99
C VAL A 161 -21.07 -2.63 -6.25
N SER A 162 -21.21 -3.95 -6.33
CA SER A 162 -20.09 -4.86 -6.61
C SER A 162 -20.51 -5.99 -7.52
N GLY A 163 -19.61 -6.44 -8.39
CA GLY A 163 -19.87 -7.54 -9.31
C GLY A 163 -18.59 -8.16 -9.85
N GLU A 164 -18.75 -9.18 -10.70
CA GLU A 164 -17.62 -9.88 -11.33
C GLU A 164 -17.07 -9.03 -12.48
N ALA A 165 -15.75 -8.79 -12.49
CA ALA A 165 -15.06 -8.14 -13.60
C ALA A 165 -14.81 -9.17 -14.71
N LEU A 166 -15.68 -9.17 -15.73
CA LEU A 166 -15.64 -10.14 -16.83
C LEU A 166 -14.65 -9.79 -17.93
N SER A 167 -14.33 -8.51 -18.08
CA SER A 167 -13.41 -8.05 -19.11
C SER A 167 -12.64 -6.83 -18.66
N PHE A 168 -11.45 -6.68 -19.24
CA PHE A 168 -10.54 -5.59 -18.99
C PHE A 168 -10.21 -4.90 -20.30
N LEU A 169 -9.87 -3.63 -20.24
CA LEU A 169 -9.31 -2.87 -21.34
C LEU A 169 -7.83 -2.67 -21.06
N SER A 170 -6.97 -3.22 -21.91
CA SER A 170 -5.54 -2.93 -21.92
C SER A 170 -5.25 -1.77 -22.85
N THR A 171 -4.58 -0.74 -22.35
CA THR A 171 -4.07 0.37 -23.16
C THR A 171 -2.61 0.15 -23.57
N GLY A 172 -1.98 -0.94 -23.11
CA GLY A 172 -0.53 -1.18 -23.20
C GLY A 172 0.28 -0.43 -22.15
N ILE A 173 -0.34 0.47 -21.39
CA ILE A 173 0.28 1.20 -20.25
C ILE A 173 -0.41 0.79 -18.95
N ASP A 174 -1.75 0.75 -18.98
CA ASP A 174 -2.59 0.37 -17.85
C ASP A 174 -3.66 -0.64 -18.27
N THR A 175 -4.23 -1.30 -17.27
CA THR A 175 -5.44 -2.10 -17.40
C THR A 175 -6.58 -1.44 -16.64
N ARG A 176 -7.77 -1.47 -17.22
CA ARG A 176 -8.99 -0.89 -16.65
C ARG A 176 -10.10 -1.91 -16.69
N VAL A 177 -10.99 -1.92 -15.70
CA VAL A 177 -12.17 -2.79 -15.76
C VAL A 177 -13.06 -2.34 -16.92
N TYR A 178 -13.42 -3.23 -17.84
CA TYR A 178 -14.27 -2.88 -18.97
C TYR A 178 -15.75 -3.14 -18.68
N PHE A 179 -16.06 -4.26 -18.03
CA PHE A 179 -17.41 -4.66 -17.71
C PHE A 179 -17.50 -5.33 -16.34
N ILE A 180 -18.47 -4.88 -15.54
CA ILE A 180 -18.83 -5.46 -14.25
C ILE A 180 -20.18 -6.14 -14.41
N LYS A 181 -20.22 -7.46 -14.20
CA LYS A 181 -21.46 -8.21 -14.12
C LYS A 181 -21.98 -8.11 -12.69
N ASN A 182 -22.97 -7.26 -12.50
CA ASN A 182 -23.74 -7.17 -11.27
C ASN A 182 -24.86 -8.24 -11.30
N PHE A 183 -25.18 -8.86 -10.16
CA PHE A 183 -26.21 -9.91 -10.03
C PHE A 183 -27.41 -9.40 -9.23
#